data_AF-A0A6V7L1H1-F1
#
_entry.id   AF-A0A6V7L1H1-F1
#
_cell.length_a   1.000
_cell.length_b   1.000
_cell.length_c   1.000
_cell.angle_alpha   90.00
_cell.angle_beta   90.00
_cell.angle_gamma   90.00
#
_symmetry.space_group_name_H-M   'P 1'
#
loop_
_entity.id
_entity.type
_entity.pdbx_description
1 polymer ?
#
loop_
_entity_poly.entity_id
_entity_poly.type
_entity_poly.pdbx_seq_one_letter_code
_entity_poly.pdbx_strand_id
1 'polypeptide(L)'
;VDGMDVLAVREATRYALEYCRSGKGPLVMEAVTYRYSGHSMSDPGTSYRTREEIQEVRQTRDPLTGFKERILNANLVTAEELK
;
A
#
# COMPACT_ATOMS: atom_id res chain seq x y z
N VAL A 1 -6.67 -3.48 6.99
CA VAL A 1 -5.36 -3.92 6.44
C VAL A 1 -4.56 -2.68 6.09
N ASP A 2 -3.28 -2.61 6.45
CA ASP A 2 -2.43 -1.52 5.98
C ASP A 2 -2.23 -1.67 4.46
N GLY A 3 -2.91 -0.83 3.69
CA GLY A 3 -2.86 -0.84 2.23
C GLY A 3 -1.58 -0.23 1.66
N MET A 4 -0.70 0.31 2.51
CA MET A 4 0.61 0.81 2.14
C MET A 4 1.72 -0.24 2.39
N ASP A 5 1.40 -1.40 2.95
CA ASP A 5 2.32 -2.52 3.14
C ASP A 5 1.93 -3.72 2.26
N VAL A 6 2.71 -3.98 1.21
CA VAL A 6 2.44 -5.05 0.25
C VAL A 6 2.42 -6.44 0.90
N LEU A 7 3.19 -6.68 1.96
CA LEU A 7 3.20 -7.95 2.66
C LEU A 7 1.97 -8.10 3.55
N ALA A 8 1.53 -7.02 4.20
CA ALA A 8 0.29 -7.03 4.98
C ALA A 8 -0.93 -7.31 4.09
N VAL A 9 -1.01 -6.66 2.92
CA VAL A 9 -2.07 -6.92 1.92
C VAL A 9 -2.03 -8.37 1.43
N ARG A 10 -0.84 -8.90 1.13
CA ARG A 10 -0.67 -10.29 0.69
C ARG A 10 -1.18 -11.28 1.74
N GLU A 11 -0.78 -11.14 3.00
CA GLU A 11 -1.18 -12.07 4.06
C GLU A 11 -2.67 -11.96 4.40
N ALA A 12 -3.22 -10.74 4.46
CA ALA A 12 -4.65 -10.55 4.66
C ALA A 12 -5.48 -11.17 3.52
N THR A 13 -5.00 -11.04 2.28
CA THR A 13 -5.63 -11.66 1.11
C THR A 13 -5.56 -13.19 1.16
N ARG A 14 -4.41 -13.77 1.56
CA ARG A 14 -4.26 -15.23 1.74
C ARG A 14 -5.27 -15.77 2.76
N TYR A 15 -5.37 -15.11 3.91
CA TYR A 15 -6.37 -15.44 4.93
C TYR A 15 -7.80 -15.35 4.39
N ALA A 16 -8.13 -14.24 3.70
CA ALA A 16 -9.46 -14.03 3.17
C ALA A 16 -9.86 -15.11 2.15
N LEU A 17 -8.93 -15.51 1.28
CA LEU A 17 -9.13 -16.59 0.32
C LEU A 17 -9.37 -17.92 1.02
N GLU A 18 -8.58 -18.27 2.03
CA GLU A 18 -8.77 -19.49 2.81
C GLU A 18 -10.14 -19.52 3.49
N TYR A 19 -10.52 -18.41 4.13
CA TYR A 19 -11.83 -18.27 4.79
C TYR A 19 -12.97 -18.55 3.81
N CYS A 20 -13.02 -17.82 2.70
CA CYS A 20 -14.08 -17.96 1.70
C CYS A 20 -14.10 -19.36 1.08
N ARG A 21 -12.93 -19.93 0.74
CA ARG A 21 -12.81 -21.27 0.14
C ARG A 21 -13.19 -22.40 1.09
N SER A 22 -13.02 -22.19 2.40
CA SER A 22 -13.44 -23.15 3.42
C SER A 22 -14.95 -23.17 3.67
N GLY A 23 -15.74 -22.47 2.87
CA GLY A 23 -17.22 -22.48 2.95
C GLY A 23 -17.79 -21.62 4.08
N LYS A 24 -16.98 -20.75 4.71
CA LYS A 24 -17.40 -19.90 5.83
C LYS A 24 -18.21 -18.67 5.40
N GLY A 25 -18.46 -18.50 4.10
CA GLY A 25 -19.22 -17.37 3.54
C GLY A 25 -18.34 -16.16 3.20
N PRO A 26 -18.95 -15.00 2.91
CA PRO A 26 -18.23 -13.79 2.54
C PRO A 26 -17.58 -13.11 3.76
N LEU A 27 -16.60 -12.24 3.48
CA LEU A 27 -15.99 -11.34 4.45
C LEU A 27 -15.69 -9.98 3.81
N VAL A 28 -15.54 -8.95 4.64
CA VAL A 28 -15.15 -7.60 4.21
C VAL A 28 -13.69 -7.34 4.59
N MET A 29 -12.92 -6.77 3.66
CA MET A 29 -11.54 -6.36 3.90
C MET A 29 -11.36 -4.88 3.52
N GLU A 30 -11.15 -4.03 4.52
CA GLU A 30 -10.77 -2.63 4.31
C GLU A 30 -9.25 -2.52 4.17
N ALA A 31 -8.78 -1.94 3.06
CA ALA A 31 -7.37 -1.60 2.84
C ALA A 31 -7.18 -0.08 2.99
N VAL A 32 -6.55 0.33 4.09
CA VAL A 32 -6.29 1.75 4.38
C VAL A 32 -5.09 2.18 3.54
N THR A 33 -5.33 2.96 2.49
CA THR A 33 -4.31 3.38 1.50
C THR A 33 -4.46 4.86 1.16
N TYR A 34 -3.61 5.38 0.26
CA TYR A 34 -3.60 6.78 -0.12
C TYR A 34 -3.37 6.99 -1.61
N ARG A 35 -4.18 7.88 -2.24
CA ARG A 35 -3.99 8.30 -3.63
C ARG A 35 -3.18 9.59 -3.70
N TYR A 36 -2.06 9.57 -4.41
CA TYR A 36 -1.22 10.78 -4.55
C TYR A 36 -1.85 11.82 -5.47
N SER A 37 -2.41 11.39 -6.60
CA SER A 37 -3.11 12.27 -7.52
C SER A 37 -4.51 12.61 -7.02
N GLY A 38 -5.10 13.66 -7.59
CA GLY A 38 -6.50 14.00 -7.40
C GLY A 38 -7.46 12.89 -7.85
N HIS A 39 -8.76 13.14 -7.76
CA HIS A 39 -9.77 12.13 -8.12
C HIS A 39 -9.68 11.70 -9.59
N SER A 40 -9.37 12.65 -10.47
CA SER A 40 -9.21 12.47 -11.91
C SER A 40 -8.25 13.53 -12.48
N MET A 41 -8.02 13.54 -13.79
CA MET A 41 -7.21 14.57 -14.44
C MET A 41 -7.81 15.99 -14.33
N SER A 42 -9.13 16.10 -14.15
CA SER A 42 -9.82 17.39 -13.99
C SER A 42 -9.85 17.88 -12.54
N ASP A 43 -9.45 17.04 -11.58
CA ASP A 43 -9.41 17.39 -10.17
C ASP A 43 -7.96 17.45 -9.69
N PRO A 44 -7.41 18.66 -9.44
CA PRO A 44 -6.06 18.81 -8.89
C PRO A 44 -5.92 18.27 -7.45
N GLY A 45 -7.04 18.14 -6.72
CA GLY A 45 -7.07 17.63 -5.36
C GLY A 45 -6.50 18.55 -4.29
N THR A 46 -6.30 19.84 -4.59
CA THR A 46 -5.74 20.84 -3.66
C THR A 46 -6.80 21.67 -2.93
N SER A 47 -8.08 21.53 -3.28
CA SER A 47 -9.18 22.27 -2.64
C SER A 47 -9.68 21.63 -1.34
N TYR A 48 -9.37 20.35 -1.11
CA TYR A 48 -9.91 19.55 -0.01
C TYR A 48 -8.84 18.79 0.79
N ARG A 49 -7.55 19.02 0.49
CA ARG A 49 -6.40 18.51 1.25
C ARG A 49 -5.16 19.32 0.88
N THR A 50 -4.16 19.30 1.76
CA THR A 50 -2.93 20.07 1.58
C THR A 50 -1.91 19.30 0.75
N ARG A 51 -0.96 20.01 0.15
CA ARG A 51 0.17 19.36 -0.55
C ARG A 51 1.10 18.69 0.44
N GLU A 52 1.19 19.27 1.63
CA GLU A 52 1.99 18.81 2.76
C GLU A 52 1.52 17.44 3.23
N GLU A 53 0.20 17.19 3.35
CA GLU A 53 -0.35 15.87 3.69
C GLU A 53 0.05 14.81 2.65
N ILE A 54 -0.09 15.11 1.36
CA ILE A 54 0.28 14.19 0.27
C ILE A 54 1.79 13.88 0.32
N GLN A 55 2.61 14.91 0.56
CA GLN A 55 4.05 14.78 0.64
C GLN A 55 4.47 13.97 1.86
N GLU A 56 3.87 14.22 3.02
CA GLU A 56 4.14 13.47 4.26
C GLU A 56 3.84 11.98 4.06
N VAL A 57 2.67 11.64 3.51
CA VAL A 57 2.31 10.24 3.24
C VAL A 57 3.27 9.60 2.25
N ARG A 58 3.68 10.31 1.18
CA ARG A 58 4.65 9.78 0.22
C ARG A 58 6.03 9.58 0.84
N GLN A 59 6.49 10.46 1.71
CA GLN A 59 7.81 10.36 2.33
C GLN A 59 7.87 9.28 3.41
N THR A 60 6.79 9.07 4.14
CA THR A 60 6.78 8.21 5.34
C THR A 60 6.14 6.85 5.12
N ARG A 61 5.28 6.71 4.10
CA ARG A 61 4.45 5.51 3.90
C ARG A 61 4.39 5.01 2.47
N ASP A 62 5.22 5.49 1.54
CA ASP A 62 5.20 4.99 0.16
C ASP A 62 5.43 3.47 0.08
N PRO A 63 4.54 2.70 -0.56
CA PRO A 63 4.59 1.24 -0.52
C PRO A 63 5.81 0.68 -1.25
N LEU A 64 6.31 1.38 -2.28
CA LEU A 64 7.49 0.96 -3.02
C LEU A 64 8.76 1.18 -2.19
N THR A 65 8.88 2.35 -1.58
CA THR A 65 10.01 2.72 -0.72
C THR A 65 10.06 1.81 0.51
N GLY A 66 8.94 1.62 1.21
CA GLY A 66 8.87 0.74 2.37
C GLY A 66 9.20 -0.72 2.04
N PHE A 67 8.73 -1.23 0.89
CA PHE A 67 9.07 -2.60 0.48
C PHE A 67 10.54 -2.73 0.05
N LYS A 68 11.05 -1.75 -0.71
CA LYS A 68 12.47 -1.66 -1.11
C LYS A 68 13.40 -1.74 0.09
N GLU A 69 13.14 -0.94 1.13
CA GLU A 69 13.95 -0.96 2.36
C GLU A 69 13.92 -2.32 3.04
N ARG A 70 12.75 -2.96 3.13
CA ARG A 70 12.62 -4.30 3.73
C ARG A 70 13.44 -5.36 3.00
N ILE A 71 13.37 -5.42 1.67
CA ILE A 71 14.08 -6.45 0.90
C ILE A 71 15.60 -6.21 0.83
N LEU A 72 16.04 -4.95 0.85
CA LEU A 72 17.46 -4.59 0.99
C LEU A 72 17.99 -4.97 2.37
N ASN A 73 17.28 -4.62 3.43
CA ASN A 73 17.66 -4.95 4.81
C ASN A 73 17.66 -6.47 5.07
N ALA A 74 16.85 -7.22 4.33
CA ALA A 74 16.84 -8.68 4.38
C ALA A 74 17.91 -9.35 3.49
N ASN A 75 18.76 -8.57 2.81
CA ASN A 75 19.77 -9.07 1.87
C ASN A 75 19.19 -9.97 0.75
N LEU A 76 17.95 -9.71 0.34
CA LEU A 76 17.30 -10.48 -0.74
C LEU A 76 17.69 -9.96 -2.12
N VAL A 77 18.12 -8.71 -2.20
CA VAL A 77 18.55 -7.99 -3.40
C VAL A 77 19.63 -6.98 -3.01
N THR A 78 20.40 -6.54 -4.01
CA THR A 78 21.36 -5.45 -3.91
C THR A 78 20.72 -4.11 -4.31
N ALA A 79 21.35 -3.00 -3.92
CA ALA A 79 20.88 -1.66 -4.30
C ALA A 79 20.98 -1.40 -5.82
N GLU A 80 21.87 -2.12 -6.52
CA GLU A 80 22.10 -2.00 -7.97
C GLU A 80 20.99 -2.69 -8.77
N GLU A 81 20.45 -3.80 -8.28
CA GLU A 81 19.32 -4.51 -8.90
C GLU A 81 18.00 -3.73 -8.84
N LEU A 82 17.92 -2.69 -8.00
CA LEU A 82 16.73 -1.85 -7.80
C LEU A 82 16.86 -0.44 -8.42
N LYS A 83 17.94 -0.17 -9.16
CA LYS A 83 18.16 1.08 -9.90
C LYS A 83 17.65 0.96 -11.34
#